data_AF-A0A9P4GCS4-F1
#
_entry.id   AF-A0A9P4GCS4-F1
#
_cell.length_a   1.000
_cell.length_b   1.000
_cell.length_c   1.000
_cell.angle_alpha   90.00
_cell.angle_beta   90.00
_cell.angle_gamma   90.00
#
_symmetry.space_group_name_H-M   'P 1'
#
loop_
_entity.id
_entity.type
_entity.pdbx_description
1 polymer ?
#
loop_
_entity_poly.entity_id
_entity_poly.type
_entity_poly.pdbx_seq_one_letter_code
_entity_poly.pdbx_strand_id
1 'polypeptide(L)'
;MSPAPITQNAAASPSPTQQTTPASTATPFSKHFDDIFHAKFMHIIQEWKNDPARGQLTQKDRKTFIESAYVETDELYFGKRQLSDQEIKLRALTKVFYKVLAEEPWSEDWIRSPDVERKLSKFEMHKDSIALAAEHNLITPRDAVKAAREATIKHQEALKGSKAPKDLKINRGPFDEIEIIYIAGTVSSTATNRIDRENIYPVSVSSVANVLQNHICRDMVRPFSMAERFVNCTDTKELEDMRRFACNVCDFAPHLLDNDNVSLLVVLLILSRSDCCRRFENNGIRIEGSTISHRKAECMKNKMGWKSTEEKKPYDNFANEFQTRVKNACFPAPRAQRIGGRKQPRKSSTPATPSTPPVYPQPHMGYVAPPQVRDGVNTGINIPAPAMQSIYAQHLPPTTKTHRPRGSTGAGSNAGDPMDLS
;
A
#
# COMPACT_ATOMS: atom_id res chain seq x y z
N MET A 1 4.52 74.54 -30.55
CA MET A 1 5.17 73.23 -30.39
C MET A 1 6.67 73.47 -30.40
N SER A 2 7.30 73.39 -29.23
CA SER A 2 8.72 73.67 -29.03
C SER A 2 9.42 72.39 -28.59
N PRO A 3 10.61 72.04 -29.13
CA PRO A 3 11.34 70.86 -28.70
C PRO A 3 12.16 71.16 -27.45
N ALA A 4 12.21 70.21 -26.53
CA ALA A 4 13.06 70.23 -25.34
C ALA A 4 14.51 69.84 -25.68
N PRO A 5 15.51 70.35 -24.93
CA PRO A 5 16.91 69.99 -25.13
C PRO A 5 17.31 68.72 -24.37
N ILE A 6 18.24 67.98 -24.98
CA ILE A 6 18.94 66.82 -24.43
C ILE A 6 20.02 67.31 -23.45
N THR A 7 20.15 66.64 -22.30
CA THR A 7 21.41 66.64 -21.53
C THR A 7 21.86 65.21 -21.24
N GLN A 8 23.11 64.95 -21.62
CA GLN A 8 23.92 63.79 -21.24
C GLN A 8 24.53 64.05 -19.85
N ASN A 9 24.56 63.06 -18.97
CA ASN A 9 25.82 62.48 -18.47
C ASN A 9 25.57 61.42 -17.40
N ALA A 10 26.25 60.30 -17.56
CA ALA A 10 26.42 59.24 -16.59
C ALA A 10 27.55 59.59 -15.61
N ALA A 11 27.44 59.16 -14.35
CA ALA A 11 28.55 58.65 -13.55
C ALA A 11 28.08 58.05 -12.20
N ALA A 12 28.71 56.92 -11.84
CA ALA A 12 28.83 56.27 -10.53
C ALA A 12 27.70 55.34 -10.00
N SER A 13 28.03 54.04 -10.05
CA SER A 13 27.45 52.88 -9.31
C SER A 13 27.78 52.92 -7.80
N PRO A 14 27.55 51.84 -7.02
CA PRO A 14 26.27 51.21 -6.66
C PRO A 14 26.16 51.04 -5.11
N SER A 15 24.96 50.74 -4.60
CA SER A 15 24.82 50.07 -3.29
C SER A 15 23.52 49.28 -3.27
N PRO A 16 23.56 47.95 -3.50
CA PRO A 16 22.43 47.10 -3.17
C PRO A 16 22.51 46.75 -1.68
N THR A 17 21.50 47.17 -0.92
CA THR A 17 21.21 46.66 0.41
C THR A 17 20.87 45.17 0.32
N GLN A 18 21.87 44.30 0.49
CA GLN A 18 21.64 42.90 0.85
C GLN A 18 21.20 42.86 2.33
N GLN A 19 19.90 42.85 2.57
CA GLN A 19 19.34 42.21 3.75
C GLN A 19 19.12 40.73 3.42
N THR A 20 20.22 39.96 3.46
CA THR A 20 20.15 38.51 3.65
C THR A 20 20.15 38.25 5.14
N THR A 21 18.97 37.97 5.68
CA THR A 21 18.86 37.22 6.94
C THR A 21 19.64 35.92 6.78
N PRO A 22 20.55 35.57 7.70
CA PRO A 22 21.18 34.27 7.64
C PRO A 22 20.11 33.22 7.94
N ALA A 23 19.74 32.47 6.90
CA ALA A 23 19.07 31.19 7.07
C ALA A 23 19.97 30.34 7.95
N SER A 24 19.54 30.13 9.20
CA SER A 24 20.14 29.15 10.09
C SER A 24 20.07 27.80 9.40
N THR A 25 21.17 27.39 8.78
CA THR A 25 21.44 26.01 8.40
C THR A 25 21.53 25.20 9.69
N ALA A 26 20.37 24.78 10.19
CA ALA A 26 20.28 23.85 11.32
C ALA A 26 21.07 22.61 10.93
N THR A 27 22.18 22.40 11.64
CA THR A 27 23.00 21.19 11.56
C THR A 27 22.15 19.97 11.89
N PRO A 28 22.39 18.82 11.23
CA PRO A 28 21.65 17.60 11.53
C PRO A 28 21.84 17.24 13.01
N PHE A 29 20.72 16.94 13.70
CA PHE A 29 20.74 16.43 15.06
C PHE A 29 21.60 15.16 15.08
N SER A 30 22.63 15.11 15.93
CA SER A 30 23.59 14.00 15.98
C SER A 30 23.02 12.69 16.55
N LYS A 31 21.79 12.73 17.07
CA LYS A 31 21.09 11.57 17.65
C LYS A 31 20.15 10.96 16.61
N HIS A 32 20.17 9.63 16.50
CA HIS A 32 19.31 8.87 15.62
C HIS A 32 17.82 9.08 15.99
N PHE A 33 16.93 9.21 14.98
CA PHE A 33 15.51 9.48 15.17
C PHE A 33 14.86 8.52 16.19
N ASP A 34 15.01 7.20 15.98
CA ASP A 34 14.39 6.20 16.86
C ASP A 34 14.86 6.29 18.31
N ASP A 35 16.09 6.73 18.57
CA ASP A 35 16.61 6.85 19.94
C ASP A 35 15.96 8.06 20.64
N ILE A 36 15.73 9.15 19.90
CA ILE A 36 14.99 10.33 20.39
C ILE A 36 13.54 9.94 20.68
N PHE A 37 12.89 9.24 19.74
CA PHE A 37 11.54 8.74 19.91
C PHE A 37 11.43 7.85 21.15
N HIS A 38 12.33 6.88 21.29
CA HIS A 38 12.32 5.94 22.41
C HIS A 38 12.48 6.66 23.75
N ALA A 39 13.42 7.61 23.85
CA ALA A 39 13.62 8.40 25.06
C ALA A 39 12.35 9.20 25.43
N LYS A 40 11.70 9.84 24.46
CA LYS A 40 10.44 10.58 24.69
C LYS A 40 9.30 9.66 25.08
N PHE A 41 9.15 8.53 24.40
CA PHE A 41 8.13 7.54 24.71
C PHE A 41 8.28 7.00 26.13
N MET A 42 9.50 6.64 26.54
CA MET A 42 9.78 6.16 27.90
C MET A 42 9.52 7.24 28.96
N HIS A 43 9.80 8.50 28.65
CA HIS A 43 9.48 9.61 29.53
C HIS A 43 7.97 9.72 29.78
N ILE A 44 7.15 9.69 28.72
CA ILE A 44 5.68 9.72 28.83
C ILE A 44 5.17 8.53 29.68
N ILE A 45 5.74 7.34 29.48
CA ILE A 45 5.40 6.14 30.27
C ILE A 45 5.76 6.33 31.74
N GLN A 46 6.92 6.92 32.04
CA GLN A 46 7.34 7.21 33.42
C GLN A 46 6.42 8.21 34.09
N GLU A 47 6.08 9.31 33.42
CA GLU A 47 5.12 10.30 33.93
C GLU A 47 3.76 9.67 34.21
N TRP A 48 3.27 8.82 33.30
CA TRP A 48 2.01 8.11 33.49
C TRP A 48 2.04 7.17 34.70
N LYS A 49 3.13 6.41 34.89
CA LYS A 49 3.30 5.48 36.02
C LYS A 49 3.39 6.20 37.37
N ASN A 50 3.92 7.42 37.38
CA ASN A 50 4.12 8.20 38.60
C ASN A 50 2.84 8.92 39.05
N ASP A 51 1.73 8.83 38.31
CA ASP A 51 0.44 9.42 38.64
C ASP A 51 -0.47 8.40 39.35
N PRO A 52 -0.62 8.47 40.69
CA PRO A 52 -1.39 7.51 41.46
C PRO A 52 -2.91 7.61 41.23
N ALA A 53 -3.39 8.66 40.54
CA ALA A 53 -4.81 8.83 40.24
C ALA A 53 -5.23 8.13 38.93
N ARG A 54 -4.29 7.56 38.16
CA ARG A 54 -4.59 6.95 36.86
C ARG A 54 -5.01 5.48 36.96
N GLY A 55 -6.00 5.12 36.14
CA GLY A 55 -6.47 3.75 35.96
C GLY A 55 -5.54 2.89 35.11
N GLN A 56 -6.01 1.73 34.65
CA GLN A 56 -5.23 0.88 33.74
C GLN A 56 -5.00 1.55 32.37
N LEU A 57 -3.81 1.35 31.81
CA LEU A 57 -3.41 1.88 30.51
C LEU A 57 -4.32 1.34 29.40
N THR A 58 -5.09 2.22 28.75
CA THR A 58 -5.99 1.83 27.66
C THR A 58 -5.28 1.79 26.29
N GLN A 59 -5.92 1.19 25.29
CA GLN A 59 -5.42 1.22 23.90
C GLN A 59 -5.36 2.65 23.35
N LYS A 60 -6.34 3.49 23.71
CA LYS A 60 -6.39 4.89 23.31
C LYS A 60 -5.18 5.66 23.87
N ASP A 61 -4.87 5.45 25.14
CA ASP A 61 -3.72 6.10 25.80
C ASP A 61 -2.41 5.71 25.13
N ARG A 62 -2.21 4.42 24.84
CA ARG A 62 -1.00 3.93 24.14
C ARG A 62 -0.81 4.59 22.80
N LYS A 63 -1.88 4.65 22.00
CA LYS A 63 -1.86 5.33 20.71
C LYS A 63 -1.49 6.81 20.88
N THR A 64 -2.10 7.49 21.85
CA THR A 64 -1.77 8.90 22.15
C THR A 64 -0.32 9.07 22.57
N PHE A 65 0.26 8.17 23.38
CA PHE A 65 1.66 8.28 23.80
C PHE A 65 2.62 8.13 22.63
N ILE A 66 2.38 7.14 21.76
CA ILE A 66 3.18 6.95 20.55
C ILE A 66 3.04 8.15 19.61
N GLU A 67 1.82 8.65 19.41
CA GLU A 67 1.57 9.82 18.57
C GLU A 67 2.25 11.09 19.10
N SER A 68 2.15 11.37 20.41
CA SER A 68 2.82 12.52 21.02
C SER A 68 4.34 12.41 20.91
N ALA A 69 4.92 11.27 21.27
CA ALA A 69 6.37 11.03 21.14
C ALA A 69 6.85 11.18 19.70
N TYR A 70 6.08 10.66 18.73
CA TYR A 70 6.40 10.80 17.31
C TYR A 70 6.35 12.26 16.85
N VAL A 71 5.27 13.00 17.14
CA VAL A 71 5.12 14.41 16.70
C VAL A 71 6.25 15.29 17.23
N GLU A 72 6.62 15.13 18.50
CA GLU A 72 7.73 15.88 19.08
C GLU A 72 9.08 15.48 18.49
N THR A 73 9.28 14.20 18.18
CA THR A 73 10.52 13.72 17.54
C THR A 73 10.63 14.21 16.10
N ASP A 74 9.53 14.19 15.36
CA ASP A 74 9.44 14.65 13.97
C ASP A 74 9.75 16.15 13.87
N GLU A 75 9.19 16.98 14.76
CA GLU A 75 9.51 18.41 14.81
C GLU A 75 10.96 18.67 15.25
N LEU A 76 11.52 17.87 16.15
CA LEU A 76 12.91 18.03 16.58
C LEU A 76 13.92 17.61 15.49
N TYR A 77 13.66 16.49 14.81
CA TYR A 77 14.60 15.87 13.87
C TYR A 77 14.49 16.45 12.46
N PHE A 78 13.27 16.56 11.93
CA PHE A 78 13.02 17.13 10.61
C PHE A 78 12.70 18.63 10.72
N GLY A 79 11.87 19.03 11.68
CA GLY A 79 11.49 20.42 11.90
C GLY A 79 10.99 21.16 10.67
N LYS A 80 11.20 22.48 10.66
CA LYS A 80 10.78 23.39 9.59
C LYS A 80 11.90 23.75 8.60
N ARG A 81 13.01 23.00 8.61
CA ARG A 81 14.10 23.23 7.65
C ARG A 81 13.70 22.72 6.27
N GLN A 82 14.42 23.17 5.25
CA GLN A 82 14.31 22.60 3.92
C GLN A 82 14.86 21.16 3.94
N LEU A 83 14.01 20.21 3.52
CA LEU A 83 14.34 18.79 3.45
C LEU A 83 14.68 18.41 2.02
N SER A 84 15.66 17.52 1.85
CA SER A 84 15.92 16.87 0.57
C SER A 84 14.79 15.92 0.17
N ASP A 85 14.68 15.57 -1.11
CA ASP A 85 13.68 14.60 -1.60
C ASP A 85 13.76 13.26 -0.86
N GLN A 86 14.98 12.81 -0.53
CA GLN A 86 15.19 11.59 0.25
C GLN A 86 14.66 11.73 1.67
N GLU A 87 14.94 12.84 2.36
CA GLU A 87 14.43 13.10 3.71
C GLU A 87 12.90 13.26 3.72
N ILE A 88 12.32 13.86 2.68
CA ILE A 88 10.86 13.98 2.52
C ILE A 88 10.22 12.59 2.43
N LYS A 89 10.79 11.70 1.61
CA LYS A 89 10.34 10.29 1.50
C LYS A 89 10.54 9.55 2.82
N LEU A 90 11.70 9.73 3.46
CA LEU A 90 12.04 9.10 4.73
C LEU A 90 11.06 9.52 5.84
N ARG A 91 10.76 10.82 5.97
CA ARG A 91 9.77 11.36 6.92
C ARG A 91 8.39 10.76 6.68
N ALA A 92 7.96 10.67 5.43
CA ALA A 92 6.65 10.11 5.07
C ALA A 92 6.53 8.62 5.42
N LEU A 93 7.54 7.82 5.08
CA LEU A 93 7.56 6.38 5.42
C LEU A 93 7.70 6.14 6.92
N THR A 94 8.55 6.93 7.58
CA THR A 94 8.69 6.91 9.04
C THR A 94 7.32 7.08 9.69
N LYS A 95 6.53 8.07 9.25
CA LYS A 95 5.14 8.26 9.72
C LYS A 95 4.26 7.02 9.51
N VAL A 96 4.35 6.35 8.34
CA VAL A 96 3.58 5.13 8.06
C VAL A 96 3.94 4.04 9.05
N PHE A 97 5.22 3.76 9.24
CA PHE A 97 5.67 2.72 10.17
C PHE A 97 5.34 3.07 11.62
N TYR A 98 5.41 4.34 12.04
CA TYR A 98 4.94 4.76 13.37
C TYR A 98 3.43 4.56 13.53
N LYS A 99 2.63 4.81 12.49
CA LYS A 99 1.19 4.54 12.53
C LYS A 99 0.87 3.06 12.57
N VAL A 100 1.65 2.21 11.90
CA VAL A 100 1.58 0.76 12.08
C VAL A 100 1.87 0.39 13.53
N LEU A 101 2.96 0.90 14.12
CA LEU A 101 3.29 0.64 15.53
C LEU A 101 2.18 1.08 16.51
N ALA A 102 1.52 2.21 16.23
CA ALA A 102 0.47 2.77 17.08
C ALA A 102 -0.90 2.08 16.94
N GLU A 103 -1.25 1.63 15.73
CA GLU A 103 -2.58 1.07 15.39
C GLU A 103 -2.60 -0.45 15.38
N GLU A 104 -1.47 -1.07 15.03
CA GLU A 104 -1.29 -2.51 14.89
C GLU A 104 -0.15 -2.94 15.81
N PRO A 105 -0.39 -2.97 17.12
CA PRO A 105 0.63 -3.41 18.04
C PRO A 105 0.91 -4.91 17.88
N TRP A 106 2.09 -5.19 17.36
CA TRP A 106 2.54 -6.54 17.05
C TRP A 106 3.37 -7.20 18.17
N SER A 107 3.83 -6.43 19.18
CA SER A 107 4.73 -6.93 20.23
C SER A 107 4.01 -7.20 21.56
N GLU A 108 4.27 -8.35 22.18
CA GLU A 108 3.62 -8.83 23.41
C GLU A 108 3.91 -8.01 24.68
N ASP A 109 5.08 -7.34 24.78
CA ASP A 109 5.57 -6.82 26.07
C ASP A 109 5.05 -5.44 26.47
N TRP A 110 4.69 -4.58 25.50
CA TRP A 110 4.27 -3.20 25.76
C TRP A 110 2.83 -2.93 25.35
N ILE A 111 2.33 -3.75 24.44
CA ILE A 111 1.04 -3.57 23.84
C ILE A 111 0.38 -4.94 23.70
N ARG A 112 -0.82 -5.12 24.23
CA ARG A 112 -1.47 -6.44 24.27
C ARG A 112 -1.61 -7.02 22.86
N SER A 113 -1.38 -8.32 22.76
CA SER A 113 -1.23 -9.11 21.53
C SER A 113 -2.47 -9.54 20.70
N PRO A 114 -3.72 -9.00 20.79
CA PRO A 114 -4.82 -9.53 19.96
C PRO A 114 -5.41 -8.59 18.89
N ASP A 115 -4.89 -7.39 18.64
CA ASP A 115 -5.60 -6.40 17.80
C ASP A 115 -5.59 -6.72 16.29
N VAL A 116 -4.55 -7.39 15.80
CA VAL A 116 -4.51 -7.88 14.40
C VAL A 116 -5.53 -9.00 14.20
N GLU A 117 -5.69 -9.87 15.21
CA GLU A 117 -6.65 -10.98 15.20
C GLU A 117 -8.10 -10.52 15.42
N ARG A 118 -8.32 -9.36 16.06
CA ARG A 118 -9.66 -8.77 16.21
C ARG A 118 -10.30 -8.51 14.85
N LYS A 119 -9.50 -8.28 13.81
CA LYS A 119 -9.96 -8.03 12.44
C LYS A 119 -10.17 -9.30 11.61
N LEU A 120 -9.98 -10.49 12.21
CA LEU A 120 -10.37 -11.77 11.61
C LEU A 120 -11.90 -11.96 11.58
N SER A 121 -12.68 -11.01 12.10
CA SER A 121 -14.15 -11.02 12.03
C SER A 121 -14.73 -11.01 10.61
N LYS A 122 -13.90 -10.77 9.60
CA LYS A 122 -14.27 -10.85 8.19
C LYS A 122 -14.06 -12.24 7.59
N PHE A 123 -13.46 -13.16 8.33
CA PHE A 123 -13.40 -14.56 7.93
C PHE A 123 -14.62 -15.31 8.41
N GLU A 124 -15.06 -16.27 7.61
CA GLU A 124 -16.04 -17.29 7.97
C GLU A 124 -15.35 -18.67 7.88
N MET A 125 -15.78 -19.62 8.70
CA MET A 125 -15.28 -21.00 8.60
C MET A 125 -15.79 -21.60 7.28
N HIS A 126 -14.92 -22.24 6.51
CA HIS A 126 -15.37 -22.92 5.31
C HIS A 126 -16.26 -24.10 5.71
N LYS A 127 -17.35 -24.34 4.96
CA LYS A 127 -18.38 -25.34 5.31
C LYS A 127 -17.81 -26.74 5.53
N ASP A 128 -16.79 -27.11 4.75
CA ASP A 128 -16.18 -28.44 4.79
C ASP A 128 -15.24 -28.60 6.00
N SER A 129 -14.83 -27.49 6.61
CA SER A 129 -13.94 -27.47 7.78
C SER A 129 -14.68 -27.37 9.12
N ILE A 130 -16.00 -27.10 9.12
CA ILE A 130 -16.78 -26.91 10.36
C ILE A 130 -16.72 -28.15 11.26
N ALA A 131 -16.91 -29.35 10.69
CA ALA A 131 -16.90 -30.60 11.45
C ALA A 131 -15.52 -30.86 12.09
N LEU A 132 -14.45 -30.77 11.30
CA LEU A 132 -13.08 -30.95 11.77
C LEU A 132 -12.70 -29.88 12.82
N ALA A 133 -13.08 -28.63 12.61
CA ALA A 133 -12.82 -27.56 13.57
C ALA A 133 -13.53 -27.80 14.91
N ALA A 134 -14.77 -28.31 14.88
CA ALA A 134 -15.53 -28.65 16.08
C ALA A 134 -14.88 -29.78 16.89
N GLU A 135 -14.31 -30.81 16.25
CA GLU A 135 -13.56 -31.89 16.92
C GLU A 135 -12.37 -31.37 17.75
N HIS A 136 -11.81 -30.23 17.34
CA HIS A 136 -10.69 -29.58 18.01
C HIS A 136 -11.09 -28.39 18.89
N ASN A 137 -12.39 -28.19 19.16
CA ASN A 137 -12.94 -27.06 19.91
C ASN A 137 -12.63 -25.68 19.31
N LEU A 138 -12.52 -25.59 17.98
CA LEU A 138 -12.25 -24.37 17.23
C LEU A 138 -13.56 -23.85 16.63
N ILE A 139 -14.26 -23.01 17.38
CA ILE A 139 -15.61 -22.54 17.01
C ILE A 139 -15.56 -21.43 15.96
N THR A 140 -14.58 -20.51 16.09
CA THR A 140 -14.47 -19.35 15.20
C THR A 140 -13.16 -19.36 14.40
N PRO A 141 -13.13 -18.70 13.22
CA PRO A 141 -11.88 -18.49 12.48
C PRO A 141 -10.79 -17.83 13.31
N ARG A 142 -11.17 -16.92 14.21
CA ARG A 142 -10.24 -16.27 15.13
C ARG A 142 -9.60 -17.27 16.09
N ASP A 143 -10.39 -18.18 16.66
CA ASP A 143 -9.87 -19.21 17.58
C ASP A 143 -8.93 -20.16 16.84
N ALA A 144 -9.30 -20.56 15.62
CA ALA A 144 -8.49 -21.42 14.78
C ALA A 144 -7.14 -20.77 14.43
N VAL A 145 -7.13 -19.51 13.97
CA VAL A 145 -5.90 -18.78 13.61
C VAL A 145 -5.03 -18.55 14.83
N LYS A 146 -5.62 -18.19 15.97
CA LYS A 146 -4.90 -18.02 17.23
C LYS A 146 -4.24 -19.33 17.66
N ALA A 147 -4.98 -20.45 17.65
CA ALA A 147 -4.47 -21.77 17.99
C ALA A 147 -3.32 -22.21 17.05
N ALA A 148 -3.46 -21.95 15.74
CA ALA A 148 -2.41 -22.23 14.76
C ALA A 148 -1.14 -21.41 14.99
N ARG A 149 -1.29 -20.13 15.36
CA ARG A 149 -0.15 -19.26 15.71
C ARG A 149 0.55 -19.74 16.98
N GLU A 150 -0.20 -20.07 18.03
CA GLU A 150 0.35 -20.61 19.28
C GLU A 150 1.09 -21.94 19.04
N ALA A 151 0.54 -22.83 18.21
CA ALA A 151 1.22 -24.05 17.80
C ALA A 151 2.51 -23.78 17.03
N THR A 152 2.51 -22.78 16.15
CA THR A 152 3.70 -22.35 15.40
C THR A 152 4.79 -21.81 16.34
N ILE A 153 4.42 -20.98 17.32
CA ILE A 153 5.35 -20.44 18.33
C ILE A 153 5.96 -21.59 19.15
N LYS A 154 5.11 -22.49 19.69
CA LYS A 154 5.55 -23.67 20.44
C LYS A 154 6.49 -24.55 19.63
N HIS A 155 6.21 -24.74 18.33
CA HIS A 155 7.08 -25.48 17.43
C HIS A 155 8.44 -24.79 17.23
N GLN A 156 8.47 -23.47 17.06
CA GLN A 156 9.71 -22.70 16.94
C GLN A 156 10.54 -22.73 18.23
N GLU A 157 9.90 -22.63 19.40
CA GLU A 157 10.56 -22.72 20.71
C GLU A 157 11.14 -24.12 20.94
N ALA A 158 10.38 -25.17 20.63
CA ALA A 158 10.85 -26.55 20.73
C ALA A 158 12.09 -26.81 19.85
N LEU A 159 12.11 -26.26 18.63
CA LEU A 159 13.26 -26.35 17.72
C LEU A 159 14.50 -25.60 18.24
N LYS A 160 14.31 -24.47 18.93
CA LYS A 160 15.43 -23.72 19.55
C LYS A 160 15.99 -24.43 20.78
N GLY A 161 15.15 -25.17 21.52
CA GLY A 161 15.52 -25.87 22.75
C GLY A 161 16.11 -27.27 22.56
N SER A 162 15.90 -27.93 21.42
CA SER A 162 16.37 -29.31 21.19
C SER A 162 17.64 -29.38 20.34
N LYS A 163 18.61 -30.20 20.80
CA LYS A 163 19.87 -30.46 20.08
C LYS A 163 19.73 -31.41 18.89
N ALA A 164 18.59 -32.10 18.73
CA ALA A 164 18.33 -33.01 17.61
C ALA A 164 16.89 -32.81 17.07
N PRO A 165 16.72 -32.27 15.85
CA PRO A 165 15.39 -32.00 15.26
C PRO A 165 14.53 -33.23 14.99
N LYS A 166 15.11 -34.44 15.01
CA LYS A 166 14.47 -35.67 14.51
C LYS A 166 13.60 -36.40 15.55
N ASP A 167 13.73 -36.10 16.84
CA ASP A 167 13.02 -36.81 17.91
C ASP A 167 11.82 -36.04 18.48
N LEU A 168 11.61 -34.81 18.01
CA LEU A 168 10.51 -33.95 18.42
C LEU A 168 9.23 -34.31 17.64
N LYS A 169 8.41 -35.21 18.20
CA LYS A 169 7.00 -35.39 17.76
C LYS A 169 6.19 -34.16 18.14
N ILE A 170 6.29 -33.10 17.34
CA ILE A 170 5.50 -31.88 17.55
C ILE A 170 4.15 -32.07 16.86
N ASN A 171 3.09 -32.05 17.64
CA ASN A 171 1.73 -32.01 17.11
C ASN A 171 1.51 -30.63 16.47
N ARG A 172 1.41 -30.58 15.14
CA ARG A 172 1.16 -29.35 14.39
C ARG A 172 -0.31 -28.92 14.42
N GLY A 173 -1.20 -29.76 14.94
CA GLY A 173 -2.64 -29.54 14.90
C GLY A 173 -3.23 -29.67 13.48
N PRO A 174 -4.56 -29.62 13.35
CA PRO A 174 -5.26 -29.80 12.07
C PRO A 174 -5.34 -28.50 11.24
N PHE A 175 -4.42 -27.56 11.46
CA PHE A 175 -4.59 -26.18 10.97
C PHE A 175 -4.32 -26.03 9.48
N ASP A 176 -3.68 -27.02 8.85
CA ASP A 176 -3.51 -27.08 7.39
C ASP A 176 -4.81 -27.57 6.72
N GLU A 177 -5.58 -28.41 7.42
CA GLU A 177 -6.82 -29.03 6.93
C GLU A 177 -8.08 -28.20 7.26
N ILE A 178 -7.99 -27.27 8.21
CA ILE A 178 -9.06 -26.31 8.50
C ILE A 178 -8.89 -25.10 7.59
N GLU A 179 -9.93 -24.80 6.82
CA GLU A 179 -9.98 -23.69 5.90
C GLU A 179 -11.00 -22.63 6.31
N ILE A 180 -10.69 -21.39 5.96
CA ILE A 180 -11.53 -20.22 6.19
C ILE A 180 -11.64 -19.41 4.90
N ILE A 181 -12.76 -18.69 4.73
CA ILE A 181 -12.99 -17.82 3.58
C ILE A 181 -13.06 -16.36 4.03
N TYR A 182 -12.48 -15.44 3.25
CA TYR A 182 -12.57 -14.02 3.54
C TYR A 182 -13.79 -13.39 2.87
N ILE A 183 -14.64 -12.75 3.67
CA ILE A 183 -15.82 -12.04 3.22
C ILE A 183 -15.52 -10.55 3.19
N ALA A 184 -15.31 -10.02 1.99
CA ALA A 184 -15.05 -8.60 1.80
C ALA A 184 -16.21 -7.75 2.35
N GLY A 185 -15.89 -6.71 3.13
CA GLY A 185 -16.88 -5.75 3.58
C GLY A 185 -17.54 -5.04 2.40
N THR A 186 -18.87 -5.06 2.34
CA THR A 186 -19.66 -4.33 1.33
C THR A 186 -20.41 -3.15 1.96
N VAL A 187 -20.99 -2.29 1.13
CA VAL A 187 -21.74 -1.11 1.56
C VAL A 187 -23.08 -1.42 2.25
N SER A 188 -23.52 -2.69 2.29
CA SER A 188 -24.75 -3.09 2.99
C SER A 188 -24.73 -4.56 3.41
N SER A 189 -25.43 -4.92 4.48
CA SER A 189 -25.61 -6.32 4.88
C SER A 189 -26.22 -7.18 3.77
N THR A 190 -27.16 -6.65 3.00
CA THR A 190 -27.77 -7.32 1.85
C THR A 190 -26.75 -7.67 0.77
N ALA A 191 -25.82 -6.76 0.47
CA ALA A 191 -24.76 -7.03 -0.51
C ALA A 191 -23.77 -8.08 0.01
N THR A 192 -23.43 -8.04 1.30
CA THR A 192 -22.59 -9.08 1.93
C THR A 192 -23.26 -10.46 1.91
N ASN A 193 -24.57 -10.53 2.13
CA ASN A 193 -25.32 -11.79 2.10
C ASN A 193 -25.43 -12.39 0.69
N ARG A 194 -25.34 -11.56 -0.36
CA ARG A 194 -25.34 -12.01 -1.77
C ARG A 194 -23.98 -12.51 -2.26
N ILE A 195 -22.93 -12.38 -1.44
CA ILE A 195 -21.62 -12.94 -1.78
C ILE A 195 -21.74 -14.46 -1.85
N ASP A 196 -21.34 -15.00 -3.00
CA ASP A 196 -21.27 -16.43 -3.22
C ASP A 196 -20.04 -17.01 -2.51
N ARG A 197 -20.28 -17.67 -1.38
CA ARG A 197 -19.24 -18.25 -0.51
C ARG A 197 -18.58 -19.48 -1.14
N GLU A 198 -19.30 -20.17 -2.02
CA GLU A 198 -18.86 -21.39 -2.69
C GLU A 198 -17.77 -21.12 -3.72
N ASN A 199 -17.73 -19.89 -4.26
CA ASN A 199 -16.78 -19.49 -5.28
C ASN A 199 -15.61 -18.65 -4.71
N ILE A 200 -15.53 -18.48 -3.39
CA ILE A 200 -14.37 -17.84 -2.75
C ILE A 200 -13.32 -18.91 -2.49
N TYR A 201 -12.07 -18.62 -2.86
CA TYR A 201 -10.97 -19.53 -2.60
C TYR A 201 -10.77 -19.73 -1.08
N PRO A 202 -10.93 -20.95 -0.56
CA PRO A 202 -10.67 -21.24 0.84
C PRO A 202 -9.17 -21.17 1.12
N VAL A 203 -8.80 -20.62 2.28
CA VAL A 203 -7.40 -20.55 2.72
C VAL A 203 -7.22 -21.31 4.01
N SER A 204 -6.14 -22.08 4.12
CA SER A 204 -5.83 -22.80 5.35
C SER A 204 -5.58 -21.83 6.50
N VAL A 205 -6.06 -22.20 7.68
CA VAL A 205 -5.85 -21.44 8.92
C VAL A 205 -4.35 -21.26 9.21
N SER A 206 -3.56 -22.30 8.95
CA SER A 206 -2.10 -22.26 9.06
C SER A 206 -1.45 -21.19 8.17
N SER A 207 -1.95 -21.01 6.94
CA SER A 207 -1.42 -20.01 6.01
C SER A 207 -1.69 -18.60 6.51
N VAL A 208 -2.90 -18.34 7.01
CA VAL A 208 -3.25 -17.05 7.61
C VAL A 208 -2.38 -16.77 8.83
N ALA A 209 -2.28 -17.75 9.75
CA ALA A 209 -1.44 -17.63 10.95
C ALA A 209 0.03 -17.38 10.59
N ASN A 210 0.57 -18.08 9.58
CA ASN A 210 1.94 -17.92 9.12
C ASN A 210 2.18 -16.52 8.53
N VAL A 211 1.23 -15.96 7.77
CA VAL A 211 1.36 -14.59 7.25
C VAL A 211 1.32 -13.55 8.36
N LEU A 212 0.45 -13.70 9.35
CA LEU A 212 0.39 -12.81 10.51
C LEU A 212 1.68 -12.90 11.36
N GLN A 213 2.19 -14.11 11.58
CA GLN A 213 3.39 -14.37 12.37
C GLN A 213 4.67 -13.83 11.70
N ASN A 214 4.70 -13.80 10.36
CA ASN A 214 5.83 -13.32 9.58
C ASN A 214 5.55 -11.97 8.91
N HIS A 215 4.62 -11.19 9.46
CA HIS A 215 4.35 -9.85 8.95
C HIS A 215 5.60 -8.97 9.08
N ILE A 216 5.96 -8.21 8.03
CA ILE A 216 7.24 -7.48 7.99
C ILE A 216 7.40 -6.43 9.10
N CYS A 217 6.28 -5.92 9.61
CA CYS A 217 6.27 -4.96 10.71
C CYS A 217 6.08 -5.59 12.10
N ARG A 218 6.02 -6.93 12.20
CA ARG A 218 5.64 -7.59 13.46
C ARG A 218 6.64 -7.30 14.59
N ASP A 219 7.91 -7.51 14.32
CA ASP A 219 8.96 -7.31 15.32
C ASP A 219 9.58 -5.89 15.21
N MET A 220 8.85 -4.95 14.62
CA MET A 220 9.35 -3.60 14.38
C MET A 220 9.32 -2.77 15.66
N VAL A 221 10.51 -2.44 16.16
CA VAL A 221 10.72 -1.55 17.31
C VAL A 221 11.40 -0.22 16.94
N ARG A 222 11.84 -0.10 15.68
CA ARG A 222 12.58 1.06 15.14
C ARG A 222 11.98 1.52 13.80
N PRO A 223 10.88 2.29 13.83
CA PRO A 223 10.16 2.65 12.60
C PRO A 223 10.97 3.52 11.63
N PHE A 224 11.87 4.37 12.12
CA PHE A 224 12.74 5.17 11.24
C PHE A 224 13.78 4.28 10.56
N SER A 225 14.46 3.37 11.28
CA SER A 225 15.38 2.42 10.65
C SER A 225 14.66 1.49 9.66
N MET A 226 13.40 1.12 9.91
CA MET A 226 12.57 0.40 8.93
C MET A 226 12.31 1.24 7.69
N ALA A 227 12.02 2.53 7.84
CA ALA A 227 11.87 3.45 6.72
C ALA A 227 13.17 3.57 5.90
N GLU A 228 14.32 3.71 6.57
CA GLU A 228 15.64 3.74 5.90
C GLU A 228 15.89 2.46 5.11
N ARG A 229 15.56 1.30 5.68
CA ARG A 229 15.65 0.00 5.00
C ARG A 229 14.85 0.00 3.70
N PHE A 230 13.61 0.47 3.71
CA PHE A 230 12.80 0.59 2.48
C PHE A 230 13.38 1.59 1.48
N VAL A 231 13.80 2.77 1.94
CA VAL A 231 14.36 3.80 1.07
C VAL A 231 15.60 3.29 0.35
N ASN A 232 16.50 2.66 1.10
CA ASN A 232 17.83 2.24 0.65
C ASN A 232 17.86 0.80 0.08
N CYS A 233 16.75 0.04 0.15
CA CYS A 233 16.70 -1.33 -0.35
C CYS A 233 16.95 -1.39 -1.86
N THR A 234 18.04 -2.06 -2.21
CA THR A 234 18.48 -2.32 -3.58
C THR A 234 18.84 -3.79 -3.79
N ASP A 235 18.89 -4.57 -2.72
CA ASP A 235 19.17 -6.00 -2.78
C ASP A 235 18.02 -6.74 -3.45
N THR A 236 18.34 -7.55 -4.46
CA THR A 236 17.32 -8.22 -5.29
C THR A 236 16.55 -9.27 -4.48
N LYS A 237 17.25 -10.02 -3.63
CA LYS A 237 16.63 -11.07 -2.81
C LYS A 237 15.69 -10.46 -1.77
N GLU A 238 16.10 -9.36 -1.14
CA GLU A 238 15.25 -8.62 -0.22
C GLU A 238 13.99 -8.06 -0.91
N LEU A 239 14.12 -7.51 -2.12
CA LEU A 239 12.97 -7.04 -2.91
C LEU A 239 12.02 -8.20 -3.29
N GLU A 240 12.56 -9.36 -3.63
CA GLU A 240 11.78 -10.59 -3.89
C GLU A 240 11.03 -11.06 -2.64
N ASP A 241 11.70 -11.08 -1.48
CA ASP A 241 11.10 -11.46 -0.20
C ASP A 241 9.99 -10.49 0.22
N MET A 242 10.21 -9.18 0.05
CA MET A 242 9.17 -8.16 0.28
C MET A 242 7.97 -8.35 -0.65
N ARG A 243 8.22 -8.64 -1.94
CA ARG A 243 7.14 -8.94 -2.88
C ARG A 243 6.38 -10.19 -2.49
N ARG A 244 7.08 -11.25 -2.09
CA ARG A 244 6.47 -12.50 -1.63
C ARG A 244 5.59 -12.25 -0.41
N PHE A 245 6.08 -11.48 0.56
CA PHE A 245 5.28 -11.03 1.70
C PHE A 245 4.00 -10.33 1.25
N ALA A 246 4.09 -9.31 0.39
CA ALA A 246 2.93 -8.55 -0.04
C ALA A 246 1.92 -9.40 -0.84
N CYS A 247 2.41 -10.35 -1.64
CA CYS A 247 1.57 -11.33 -2.32
C CYS A 247 0.85 -12.24 -1.33
N ASN A 248 1.57 -12.78 -0.34
CA ASN A 248 1.00 -13.63 0.69
C ASN A 248 -0.06 -12.89 1.52
N VAL A 249 0.10 -11.59 1.76
CA VAL A 249 -0.94 -10.79 2.42
C VAL A 249 -2.20 -10.72 1.55
N CYS A 250 -2.07 -10.45 0.25
CA CYS A 250 -3.23 -10.46 -0.65
C CYS A 250 -3.92 -11.84 -0.70
N ASP A 251 -3.12 -12.91 -0.69
CA ASP A 251 -3.61 -14.26 -0.90
C ASP A 251 -4.22 -14.88 0.36
N PHE A 252 -3.59 -14.68 1.52
CA PHE A 252 -3.95 -15.39 2.76
C PHE A 252 -4.42 -14.46 3.89
N ALA A 253 -4.10 -13.16 3.84
CA ALA A 253 -4.50 -12.20 4.87
C ALA A 253 -5.16 -10.93 4.29
N PRO A 254 -6.15 -11.04 3.38
CA PRO A 254 -6.75 -9.90 2.69
C PRO A 254 -7.44 -8.87 3.61
N HIS A 255 -7.83 -9.27 4.82
CA HIS A 255 -8.32 -8.36 5.88
C HIS A 255 -7.31 -7.28 6.28
N LEU A 256 -6.00 -7.50 6.07
CA LEU A 256 -4.97 -6.46 6.28
C LEU A 256 -5.04 -5.34 5.23
N LEU A 257 -5.82 -5.54 4.16
CA LEU A 257 -6.03 -4.57 3.08
C LEU A 257 -7.36 -3.82 3.21
N ASP A 258 -7.99 -3.86 4.38
CA ASP A 258 -9.14 -3.02 4.71
C ASP A 258 -8.72 -1.58 5.06
N ASN A 259 -9.64 -0.62 4.90
CA ASN A 259 -9.36 0.82 5.07
C ASN A 259 -8.99 1.25 6.49
N ASP A 260 -9.29 0.42 7.48
CA ASP A 260 -8.99 0.67 8.88
C ASP A 260 -7.61 0.11 9.30
N ASN A 261 -6.87 -0.52 8.37
CA ASN A 261 -5.60 -1.19 8.58
C ASN A 261 -4.48 -0.45 7.83
N VAL A 262 -3.47 0.02 8.56
CA VAL A 262 -2.32 0.73 8.02
C VAL A 262 -1.40 -0.22 7.24
N SER A 263 -1.44 -1.53 7.50
CA SER A 263 -0.75 -2.54 6.67
C SER A 263 -1.18 -2.49 5.20
N LEU A 264 -2.37 -1.95 4.87
CA LEU A 264 -2.76 -1.63 3.50
C LEU A 264 -1.72 -0.74 2.81
N LEU A 265 -1.24 0.30 3.50
CA LEU A 265 -0.20 1.19 2.96
C LEU A 265 1.12 0.43 2.79
N VAL A 266 1.51 -0.41 3.76
CA VAL A 266 2.73 -1.22 3.63
C VAL A 266 2.69 -2.12 2.40
N VAL A 267 1.56 -2.80 2.15
CA VAL A 267 1.40 -3.64 0.96
C VAL A 267 1.38 -2.80 -0.32
N LEU A 268 0.75 -1.63 -0.30
CA LEU A 268 0.73 -0.71 -1.43
C LEU A 268 2.06 0.04 -1.66
N LEU A 269 3.04 -0.05 -0.76
CA LEU A 269 4.42 0.33 -1.07
C LEU A 269 5.05 -0.66 -2.04
N ILE A 270 4.69 -1.94 -1.94
CA ILE A 270 5.37 -3.06 -2.59
C ILE A 270 4.64 -3.50 -3.87
N LEU A 271 3.31 -3.59 -3.81
CA LEU A 271 2.45 -4.02 -4.92
C LEU A 271 1.65 -2.83 -5.46
N SER A 272 1.51 -2.81 -6.78
CA SER A 272 0.59 -1.87 -7.42
C SER A 272 -0.85 -2.22 -7.09
N ARG A 273 -1.74 -1.22 -7.11
CA ARG A 273 -3.19 -1.43 -6.97
C ARG A 273 -3.71 -2.51 -7.92
N SER A 274 -3.28 -2.45 -9.18
CA SER A 274 -3.66 -3.43 -10.21
C SER A 274 -3.26 -4.86 -9.86
N ASP A 275 -2.09 -5.05 -9.25
CA ASP A 275 -1.65 -6.38 -8.84
C ASP A 275 -2.47 -6.92 -7.66
N CYS A 276 -2.80 -6.07 -6.69
CA CYS A 276 -3.69 -6.46 -5.59
C CYS A 276 -5.08 -6.84 -6.11
N CYS A 277 -5.69 -6.03 -6.98
CA CYS A 277 -7.00 -6.31 -7.56
C CYS A 277 -7.01 -7.63 -8.36
N ARG A 278 -6.00 -7.86 -9.20
CA ARG A 278 -5.89 -9.10 -9.98
C ARG A 278 -5.79 -10.33 -9.07
N ARG A 279 -5.06 -10.24 -7.96
CA ARG A 279 -4.96 -11.34 -6.99
C ARG A 279 -6.28 -11.59 -6.26
N PHE A 280 -6.96 -10.54 -5.84
CA PHE A 280 -8.28 -10.67 -5.23
C PHE A 280 -9.29 -11.33 -6.16
N GLU A 281 -9.31 -10.92 -7.43
CA GLU A 281 -10.14 -11.56 -8.46
C GLU A 281 -9.80 -13.05 -8.63
N ASN A 282 -8.51 -13.39 -8.70
CA ASN A 282 -8.06 -14.78 -8.78
C ASN A 282 -8.48 -15.63 -7.57
N ASN A 283 -8.64 -15.02 -6.40
CA ASN A 283 -9.09 -15.71 -5.17
C ASN A 283 -10.62 -15.72 -5.04
N GLY A 284 -11.36 -15.31 -6.07
CA GLY A 284 -12.83 -15.21 -6.02
C GLY A 284 -13.34 -14.04 -5.17
N ILE A 285 -12.45 -13.19 -4.64
CA ILE A 285 -12.79 -12.02 -3.84
C ILE A 285 -13.10 -10.87 -4.80
N ARG A 286 -14.38 -10.71 -5.13
CA ARG A 286 -14.83 -9.60 -5.99
C ARG A 286 -14.76 -8.28 -5.25
N ILE A 287 -13.73 -7.50 -5.54
CA ILE A 287 -13.60 -6.12 -5.07
C ILE A 287 -13.35 -5.22 -6.27
N GLU A 288 -14.18 -4.21 -6.44
CA GLU A 288 -13.95 -3.23 -7.51
C GLU A 288 -12.60 -2.54 -7.30
N GLY A 289 -11.86 -2.24 -8.37
CA GLY A 289 -10.58 -1.52 -8.26
C GLY A 289 -10.71 -0.12 -7.63
N SER A 290 -11.89 0.48 -7.71
CA SER A 290 -12.31 1.68 -6.97
C SER A 290 -12.21 1.48 -5.46
N THR A 291 -12.42 0.25 -4.97
CA THR A 291 -12.43 -0.09 -3.55
C THR A 291 -11.04 -0.01 -2.94
N ILE A 292 -9.99 -0.56 -3.56
CA ILE A 292 -8.62 -0.44 -3.02
C ILE A 292 -8.17 1.03 -3.03
N SER A 293 -8.49 1.78 -4.10
CA SER A 293 -8.24 3.22 -4.16
C SER A 293 -8.98 3.98 -3.06
N HIS A 294 -10.24 3.66 -2.82
CA HIS A 294 -11.05 4.26 -1.76
C HIS A 294 -10.50 3.91 -0.38
N ARG A 295 -10.17 2.65 -0.12
CA ARG A 295 -9.59 2.19 1.14
C ARG A 295 -8.25 2.87 1.43
N LYS A 296 -7.40 3.01 0.40
CA LYS A 296 -6.15 3.78 0.49
C LYS A 296 -6.43 5.23 0.86
N ALA A 297 -7.38 5.88 0.19
CA ALA A 297 -7.72 7.28 0.44
C ALA A 297 -8.27 7.50 1.86
N GLU A 298 -9.16 6.63 2.33
CA GLU A 298 -9.69 6.66 3.70
C GLU A 298 -8.61 6.37 4.73
N CYS A 299 -7.72 5.41 4.48
CA CYS A 299 -6.58 5.14 5.37
C CYS A 299 -5.63 6.36 5.45
N MET A 300 -5.27 6.96 4.32
CA MET A 300 -4.44 8.18 4.29
C MET A 300 -5.10 9.34 5.04
N LYS A 301 -6.41 9.54 4.84
CA LYS A 301 -7.14 10.62 5.49
C LYS A 301 -7.31 10.40 6.99
N ASN A 302 -7.78 9.22 7.40
CA ASN A 302 -8.23 8.97 8.76
C ASN A 302 -7.11 8.45 9.68
N LYS A 303 -6.16 7.66 9.15
CA LYS A 303 -5.04 7.10 9.93
C LYS A 303 -3.80 7.99 9.85
N MET A 304 -3.44 8.45 8.65
CA MET A 304 -2.26 9.29 8.45
C MET A 304 -2.52 10.78 8.69
N GLY A 305 -3.78 11.22 8.60
CA GLY A 305 -4.12 12.65 8.66
C GLY A 305 -3.74 13.42 7.40
N TRP A 306 -3.36 12.72 6.31
CA TRP A 306 -3.02 13.34 5.02
C TRP A 306 -4.30 13.60 4.24
N LYS A 307 -4.76 14.84 4.30
CA LYS A 307 -6.01 15.29 3.67
C LYS A 307 -5.76 15.80 2.25
N SER A 308 -4.67 16.52 2.04
CA SER A 308 -4.34 17.14 0.75
C SER A 308 -3.52 16.21 -0.16
N THR A 309 -3.40 16.56 -1.44
CA THR A 309 -2.57 15.83 -2.40
C THR A 309 -1.09 16.02 -2.12
N GLU A 310 -0.71 17.22 -1.69
CA GLU A 310 0.66 17.60 -1.35
C GLU A 310 1.19 16.79 -0.17
N GLU A 311 0.35 16.51 0.82
CA GLU A 311 0.69 15.68 1.98
C GLU A 311 0.88 14.20 1.61
N LYS A 312 0.12 13.70 0.64
CA LYS A 312 0.17 12.29 0.17
C LYS A 312 1.32 12.05 -0.82
N LYS A 313 1.70 13.08 -1.57
CA LYS A 313 2.66 13.02 -2.67
C LYS A 313 3.99 12.36 -2.31
N PRO A 314 4.64 12.64 -1.15
CA PRO A 314 5.88 11.96 -0.76
C PRO A 314 5.76 10.43 -0.73
N TYR A 315 4.67 9.94 -0.13
CA TYR A 315 4.38 8.52 -0.05
C TYR A 315 4.09 7.94 -1.44
N ASP A 316 3.23 8.59 -2.22
CA ASP A 316 2.82 8.10 -3.55
C ASP A 316 3.99 8.02 -4.52
N ASN A 317 4.86 9.05 -4.52
CA ASN A 317 6.08 9.07 -5.32
C ASN A 317 7.00 7.91 -4.94
N PHE A 318 7.25 7.73 -3.64
CA PHE A 318 8.09 6.63 -3.18
C PHE A 318 7.48 5.26 -3.52
N ALA A 319 6.17 5.06 -3.31
CA ALA A 319 5.50 3.81 -3.62
C ALA A 319 5.66 3.45 -5.10
N ASN A 320 5.48 4.40 -6.02
CA ASN A 320 5.65 4.17 -7.46
C ASN A 320 7.11 3.77 -7.82
N GLU A 321 8.09 4.45 -7.23
CA GLU A 321 9.51 4.13 -7.41
C GLU A 321 9.86 2.74 -6.84
N PHE A 322 9.36 2.43 -5.64
CA PHE A 322 9.63 1.17 -4.96
C PHE A 322 8.97 -0.02 -5.67
N GLN A 323 7.71 0.10 -6.06
CA GLN A 323 7.01 -0.89 -6.89
C GLN A 323 7.76 -1.16 -8.20
N THR A 324 8.34 -0.13 -8.82
CA THR A 324 9.15 -0.28 -10.03
C THR A 324 10.43 -1.07 -9.75
N ARG A 325 11.12 -0.78 -8.63
CA ARG A 325 12.30 -1.57 -8.19
C ARG A 325 11.93 -3.04 -7.94
N VAL A 326 10.86 -3.29 -7.19
CA VAL A 326 10.36 -4.63 -6.90
C VAL A 326 10.00 -5.38 -8.18
N LYS A 327 9.29 -4.73 -9.10
CA LYS A 327 8.91 -5.33 -10.39
C LYS A 327 10.14 -5.71 -11.23
N ASN A 328 11.14 -4.82 -11.29
CA ASN A 328 12.38 -5.06 -12.04
C ASN A 328 13.23 -6.19 -11.43
N ALA A 329 13.19 -6.35 -10.11
CA ALA A 329 13.85 -7.46 -9.41
C ALA A 329 13.20 -8.80 -9.77
N CYS A 330 11.86 -8.90 -9.67
CA CYS A 330 11.16 -10.18 -9.85
C CYS A 330 10.88 -10.55 -11.31
N PHE A 331 10.82 -9.56 -12.19
CA PHE A 331 10.61 -9.74 -13.62
C PHE A 331 11.66 -8.93 -14.36
N PRO A 332 12.95 -9.34 -14.29
CA PRO A 332 13.98 -8.65 -15.02
C PRO A 332 13.56 -8.64 -16.48
N ALA A 333 13.42 -7.44 -17.05
CA ALA A 333 13.08 -7.29 -18.47
C ALA A 333 13.99 -8.25 -19.24
N PRO A 334 13.45 -9.09 -20.16
CA PRO A 334 14.28 -9.97 -20.95
C PRO A 334 15.40 -9.10 -21.47
N ARG A 335 16.64 -9.34 -21.02
CA ARG A 335 17.80 -8.61 -21.55
C ARG A 335 17.69 -8.89 -23.02
N ALA A 336 17.23 -7.90 -23.79
CA ALA A 336 17.31 -7.95 -25.22
C ALA A 336 18.76 -8.31 -25.43
N GLN A 337 19.01 -9.54 -25.86
CA GLN A 337 20.34 -9.94 -26.25
C GLN A 337 20.71 -8.84 -27.22
N ARG A 338 21.66 -8.01 -26.81
CA ARG A 338 22.38 -7.14 -27.71
C ARG A 338 23.05 -8.11 -28.66
N ILE A 339 22.30 -8.53 -29.68
CA ILE A 339 22.83 -8.96 -30.96
C ILE A 339 23.45 -7.68 -31.51
N GLY A 340 24.64 -7.40 -30.98
CA GLY A 340 25.56 -6.50 -31.63
C GLY A 340 25.93 -7.14 -32.96
N GLY A 341 25.78 -6.37 -34.02
CA GLY A 341 26.64 -6.50 -35.18
C GLY A 341 26.10 -7.36 -36.33
N ARG A 342 25.14 -6.82 -37.07
CA ARG A 342 25.36 -6.50 -38.50
C ARG A 342 24.10 -5.84 -39.05
N LYS A 343 24.20 -4.53 -39.33
CA LYS A 343 23.33 -3.92 -40.35
C LYS A 343 23.53 -4.74 -41.63
N GLN A 344 22.47 -5.30 -42.18
CA GLN A 344 22.51 -5.80 -43.55
C GLN A 344 22.85 -4.63 -44.47
N PRO A 345 23.90 -4.72 -45.30
CA PRO A 345 24.12 -3.73 -46.34
C PRO A 345 23.04 -3.96 -47.41
N ARG A 346 22.17 -2.96 -47.60
CA ARG A 346 21.33 -2.85 -48.79
C ARG A 346 22.25 -2.91 -50.01
N LYS A 347 22.08 -3.93 -50.84
CA LYS A 347 22.62 -3.96 -52.20
C LYS A 347 21.85 -2.91 -53.01
N SER A 348 22.46 -1.77 -53.34
CA SER A 348 22.04 -0.96 -54.49
C SER A 348 23.17 -0.91 -55.50
N SER A 349 22.95 -1.63 -56.60
CA SER A 349 23.70 -1.52 -57.85
C SER A 349 23.27 -0.25 -58.58
N THR A 350 24.17 0.73 -58.75
CA THR A 350 24.59 1.34 -60.04
C THR A 350 25.48 2.58 -59.83
N PRO A 351 26.34 2.94 -60.82
CA PRO A 351 27.61 3.62 -60.60
C PRO A 351 27.60 5.14 -60.85
N ALA A 352 28.73 5.73 -60.44
CA ALA A 352 29.08 7.14 -60.32
C ALA A 352 28.97 8.02 -61.58
N THR A 353 28.68 9.31 -61.37
CA THR A 353 29.20 10.44 -62.18
C THR A 353 29.48 11.67 -61.29
N PRO A 354 30.49 12.50 -61.62
CA PRO A 354 30.93 13.63 -60.79
C PRO A 354 30.44 15.01 -61.28
N SER A 355 30.70 16.04 -60.46
CA SER A 355 30.94 17.47 -60.76
C SER A 355 29.85 18.54 -60.45
N THR A 356 30.21 19.38 -59.44
CA THR A 356 30.07 20.85 -59.25
C THR A 356 28.72 21.60 -59.11
N PRO A 357 28.67 22.71 -58.31
CA PRO A 357 27.48 23.51 -57.91
C PRO A 357 27.19 24.67 -58.93
N PRO A 358 26.18 25.61 -58.84
CA PRO A 358 25.52 26.20 -57.65
C PRO A 358 24.04 26.72 -57.84
N VAL A 359 23.53 27.52 -56.86
CA VAL A 359 22.50 28.61 -56.94
C VAL A 359 20.97 28.33 -56.78
N TYR A 360 20.46 28.84 -55.64
CA TYR A 360 19.15 29.46 -55.28
C TYR A 360 17.78 28.73 -55.40
N PRO A 361 16.78 29.13 -54.56
CA PRO A 361 15.64 28.33 -54.13
C PRO A 361 14.31 28.72 -54.79
N GLN A 362 13.37 27.77 -54.86
CA GLN A 362 11.93 28.06 -55.01
C GLN A 362 11.09 26.97 -54.32
N PRO A 363 9.88 27.31 -53.84
CA PRO A 363 9.10 26.53 -52.89
C PRO A 363 8.09 25.64 -53.61
N HIS A 364 7.84 24.43 -53.12
CA HIS A 364 6.66 23.65 -53.51
C HIS A 364 5.79 23.37 -52.29
N MET A 365 4.58 23.88 -52.42
CA MET A 365 3.43 23.76 -51.55
C MET A 365 2.99 22.30 -51.37
N GLY A 366 2.51 22.01 -50.17
CA GLY A 366 1.30 21.20 -49.99
C GLY A 366 1.45 19.69 -50.05
N TYR A 367 1.77 19.07 -48.91
CA TYR A 367 1.12 17.81 -48.56
C TYR A 367 0.85 17.78 -47.05
N VAL A 368 -0.42 18.01 -46.70
CA VAL A 368 -0.92 17.85 -45.34
C VAL A 368 -1.25 16.38 -45.16
N ALA A 369 -0.43 15.67 -44.38
CA ALA A 369 -0.77 14.31 -43.96
C ALA A 369 -1.82 14.36 -42.83
N PRO A 370 -2.90 13.56 -42.90
CA PRO A 370 -3.93 13.54 -41.86
C PRO A 370 -3.42 12.90 -40.55
N PRO A 371 -3.96 13.30 -39.38
CA PRO A 371 -3.51 12.79 -38.09
C PRO A 371 -3.92 11.32 -37.92
N GLN A 372 -2.93 10.44 -37.78
CA GLN A 372 -3.18 9.07 -37.36
C GLN A 372 -3.44 9.03 -35.85
N VAL A 373 -4.64 8.54 -35.51
CA VAL A 373 -5.07 8.19 -34.15
C VAL A 373 -4.12 7.12 -33.60
N ARG A 374 -3.39 7.45 -32.53
CA ARG A 374 -2.62 6.47 -31.75
C ARG A 374 -3.53 5.83 -30.71
N ASP A 375 -4.17 4.74 -31.10
CA ASP A 375 -4.56 3.66 -30.17
C ASP A 375 -3.62 2.49 -30.41
N GLY A 376 -2.89 2.07 -29.38
CA GLY A 376 -1.94 0.98 -29.53
C GLY A 376 -1.02 0.79 -28.34
N VAL A 377 -1.58 0.32 -27.23
CA VAL A 377 -0.84 -0.34 -26.16
C VAL A 377 -0.26 -1.64 -26.74
N ASN A 378 1.01 -1.60 -27.11
CA ASN A 378 1.73 -2.75 -27.63
C ASN A 378 2.22 -3.62 -26.45
N THR A 379 1.39 -4.56 -26.01
CA THR A 379 1.83 -5.69 -25.18
C THR A 379 2.40 -6.76 -26.10
N GLY A 380 3.73 -6.78 -26.24
CA GLY A 380 4.47 -7.78 -27.01
C GLY A 380 4.47 -9.17 -26.37
N ILE A 381 3.30 -9.81 -26.33
CA ILE A 381 3.15 -11.23 -26.04
C ILE A 381 2.29 -11.83 -27.16
N ASN A 382 2.94 -12.64 -28.00
CA ASN A 382 2.32 -13.30 -29.14
C ASN A 382 1.52 -14.52 -28.64
N ILE A 383 0.31 -14.27 -28.13
CA ILE A 383 -0.70 -15.30 -27.88
C ILE A 383 -1.87 -15.00 -28.82
N PRO A 384 -2.32 -15.93 -29.66
CA PRO A 384 -3.51 -15.71 -30.48
C PRO A 384 -4.72 -15.51 -29.56
N ALA A 385 -5.40 -14.39 -29.73
CA ALA A 385 -6.65 -14.12 -29.02
C ALA A 385 -7.73 -15.13 -29.44
N PRO A 386 -8.56 -15.64 -28.52
CA PRO A 386 -9.69 -16.49 -28.88
C PRO A 386 -10.74 -15.69 -29.66
N ALA A 387 -11.35 -16.33 -30.66
CA ALA A 387 -12.38 -15.73 -31.49
C ALA A 387 -13.61 -15.37 -30.66
N MET A 388 -13.88 -14.07 -30.51
CA MET A 388 -15.16 -13.60 -29.96
C MET A 388 -16.26 -13.77 -31.02
N GLN A 389 -17.13 -14.75 -30.80
CA GLN A 389 -18.41 -14.82 -31.50
C GLN A 389 -19.35 -13.77 -30.92
N SER A 390 -19.66 -12.78 -31.74
CA SER A 390 -20.65 -11.74 -31.49
C SER A 390 -22.06 -12.36 -31.46
N ILE A 391 -22.72 -12.33 -30.31
CA ILE A 391 -24.11 -12.73 -30.13
C ILE A 391 -24.95 -11.46 -29.95
N TYR A 392 -25.10 -10.69 -31.03
CA TYR A 392 -26.21 -9.75 -31.17
C TYR A 392 -26.94 -10.09 -32.47
N ALA A 393 -27.92 -10.98 -32.36
CA ALA A 393 -29.01 -11.09 -33.31
C ALA A 393 -30.28 -10.52 -32.67
N GLN A 394 -30.87 -9.56 -33.37
CA GLN A 394 -32.10 -8.84 -33.03
C GLN A 394 -33.29 -9.79 -32.84
N HIS A 395 -34.19 -9.48 -31.90
CA HIS A 395 -35.64 -9.58 -32.10
C HIS A 395 -36.40 -8.76 -31.03
N LEU A 396 -37.16 -7.75 -31.50
CA LEU A 396 -38.36 -7.16 -30.88
C LEU A 396 -39.60 -8.06 -31.18
N PRO A 397 -40.85 -7.83 -30.69
CA PRO A 397 -41.45 -6.98 -29.62
C PRO A 397 -42.45 -7.84 -28.73
N PRO A 398 -43.54 -7.39 -28.04
CA PRO A 398 -44.12 -6.05 -27.82
C PRO A 398 -44.57 -5.67 -26.39
N THR A 399 -45.07 -4.44 -26.33
CA THR A 399 -45.65 -3.62 -25.27
C THR A 399 -46.74 -4.23 -24.40
N THR A 400 -46.71 -3.97 -23.09
CA THR A 400 -47.92 -3.65 -22.30
C THR A 400 -47.60 -2.69 -21.15
N LYS A 401 -48.49 -1.70 -21.03
CA LYS A 401 -48.56 -0.66 -20.01
C LYS A 401 -48.96 -1.28 -18.66
N THR A 402 -48.51 -0.74 -17.53
CA THR A 402 -49.40 -0.28 -16.44
C THR A 402 -48.65 0.29 -15.23
N HIS A 403 -49.17 1.44 -14.78
CA HIS A 403 -49.23 1.97 -13.41
C HIS A 403 -47.97 2.26 -12.57
N ARG A 404 -47.63 3.55 -12.60
CA ARG A 404 -47.20 4.38 -11.46
C ARG A 404 -48.30 4.41 -10.38
N PRO A 405 -47.95 4.56 -9.10
CA PRO A 405 -48.28 5.83 -8.45
C PRO A 405 -47.12 6.46 -7.69
N ARG A 406 -47.34 7.76 -7.44
CA ARG A 406 -46.45 8.77 -6.90
C ARG A 406 -46.88 9.07 -5.47
N GLY A 407 -45.92 9.33 -4.59
CA GLY A 407 -46.06 10.33 -3.52
C GLY A 407 -46.05 9.78 -2.10
N SER A 408 -45.04 10.17 -1.31
CA SER A 408 -45.25 11.02 -0.14
C SER A 408 -43.91 11.44 0.49
N THR A 409 -43.78 12.74 0.69
CA THR A 409 -42.80 13.48 1.50
C THR A 409 -43.10 13.35 2.99
N GLY A 410 -42.07 13.34 3.86
CA GLY A 410 -42.21 13.92 5.20
C GLY A 410 -41.45 13.26 6.35
N ALA A 411 -40.52 14.05 6.93
CA ALA A 411 -40.26 14.26 8.36
C ALA A 411 -39.87 13.09 9.30
N GLY A 412 -38.62 13.15 9.80
CA GLY A 412 -38.30 13.59 11.18
C GLY A 412 -38.64 12.69 12.39
N SER A 413 -37.63 12.57 13.29
CA SER A 413 -37.71 12.12 14.70
C SER A 413 -38.00 10.62 14.94
N ASN A 414 -37.43 9.91 15.92
CA ASN A 414 -36.79 10.26 17.18
C ASN A 414 -35.72 9.23 17.60
N ALA A 415 -34.79 9.69 18.42
CA ALA A 415 -33.97 8.88 19.30
C ALA A 415 -34.78 8.42 20.51
N GLY A 416 -34.51 7.21 20.98
CA GLY A 416 -34.94 6.70 22.28
C GLY A 416 -35.97 5.60 22.18
N ASP A 417 -35.50 4.35 22.23
CA ASP A 417 -36.14 3.33 23.06
C ASP A 417 -35.10 2.30 23.54
N PRO A 418 -35.18 1.85 24.81
CA PRO A 418 -34.20 1.00 25.47
C PRO A 418 -34.40 -0.49 25.13
N MET A 419 -33.28 -1.22 25.00
CA MET A 419 -33.29 -2.68 24.90
C MET A 419 -33.39 -3.28 26.30
N ASP A 420 -34.52 -3.94 26.54
CA ASP A 420 -34.77 -4.86 27.65
C ASP A 420 -34.03 -6.18 27.40
N LEU A 421 -33.41 -6.73 28.45
CA LEU A 421 -32.62 -7.96 28.42
C LEU A 421 -33.26 -8.96 29.38
N SER A 422 -33.82 -10.02 28.80
CA SER A 422 -34.13 -11.28 29.49
C SER A 422 -33.54 -12.44 28.73
#